data_AF-A0A8S8Y342-F1
#
_entry.id   AF-A0A8S8Y342-F1
#
_cell.length_a   1.000
_cell.length_b   1.000
_cell.length_c   1.000
_cell.angle_alpha   90.00
_cell.angle_beta   90.00
_cell.angle_gamma   90.00
#
_symmetry.space_group_name_H-M   'P 1'
#
loop_
_entity.id
_entity.type
_entity.pdbx_description
1 polymer ?
#
loop_
_entity_poly.entity_id
_entity_poly.type
_entity_poly.pdbx_seq_one_letter_code
_entity_poly.pdbx_strand_id
1 'polypeptide(L)'
;MSIPPFPLVGVHLQGMAAGEAIKMFLDQRPDERWVLLGEHAAQGDDQLWTAWIQATRNELRGTMVARTVDAEFLRYLAGTHHISEAFARAGVKDEQENAWILHLPLAEGRANDLGHLQPIATSTGAFEEHHRSLVQRLKWALNGNNISYSIEGARLLGVDFEGWSDDRQIESLVAHVLMADDQSSSHR
;
A
#
# COMPACT_ATOMS: atom_id res chain seq x y z
N MET A 1 19.45 -10.92 -6.57
CA MET A 1 19.43 -9.50 -6.16
C MET A 1 18.25 -9.35 -5.23
N SER A 2 18.44 -8.89 -4.00
CA SER A 2 17.34 -8.63 -3.07
C SER A 2 16.53 -7.44 -3.57
N ILE A 3 15.20 -7.51 -3.44
CA ILE A 3 14.32 -6.37 -3.70
C ILE A 3 14.69 -5.27 -2.69
N PRO A 4 14.81 -3.99 -3.10
CA PRO A 4 15.07 -2.92 -2.14
C PRO A 4 13.89 -2.76 -1.18
N PRO A 5 14.09 -2.23 0.04
CA PRO A 5 12.98 -1.86 0.92
C PRO A 5 11.99 -0.95 0.20
N PHE A 6 10.70 -1.12 0.48
CA PHE A 6 9.66 -0.27 -0.11
C PHE A 6 9.79 1.17 0.44
N PRO A 7 9.52 2.23 -0.34
CA PRO A 7 9.68 3.61 0.14
C PRO A 7 8.54 3.99 1.10
N LEU A 8 8.74 3.75 2.39
CA LEU A 8 7.80 4.11 3.45
C LEU A 8 8.49 4.61 4.72
N VAL A 9 7.73 5.36 5.51
CA VAL A 9 8.13 5.78 6.85
C VAL A 9 6.93 5.77 7.78
N GLY A 10 7.17 5.38 9.03
CA GLY A 10 6.16 5.38 10.06
C GLY A 10 5.98 6.77 10.65
N VAL A 11 4.74 7.13 10.97
CA VAL A 11 4.37 8.44 11.52
C VAL A 11 3.41 8.29 12.68
N HIS A 12 3.50 9.21 13.63
CA HIS A 12 2.55 9.38 14.73
C HIS A 12 1.61 10.56 14.44
N LEU A 13 0.30 10.28 14.40
CA LEU A 13 -0.78 11.17 13.98
C LEU A 13 -1.14 12.25 15.01
N GLN A 14 -0.47 12.27 16.16
CA GLN A 14 -0.65 13.28 17.22
C GLN A 14 -2.06 13.30 17.83
N GLY A 15 -2.72 12.14 17.95
CA GLY A 15 -4.06 12.00 18.52
C GLY A 15 -5.19 12.53 17.63
N MET A 16 -4.90 12.79 16.35
CA MET A 16 -5.88 13.21 15.36
C MET A 16 -6.84 12.07 14.99
N ALA A 17 -8.12 12.37 14.82
CA ALA A 17 -9.10 11.40 14.33
C ALA A 17 -8.77 10.95 12.90
N ALA A 18 -9.08 9.71 12.52
CA ALA A 18 -8.61 9.14 11.25
C ALA A 18 -9.11 9.95 10.04
N GLY A 19 -10.38 10.35 10.05
CA GLY A 19 -10.96 11.17 8.98
C GLY A 19 -10.27 12.54 8.82
N GLU A 20 -9.85 13.17 9.93
CA GLU A 20 -9.11 14.43 9.90
C GLU A 20 -7.69 14.21 9.36
N ALA A 21 -7.01 13.15 9.81
CA ALA A 21 -5.67 12.80 9.35
C ALA A 21 -5.64 12.49 7.84
N ILE A 22 -6.61 11.71 7.35
CA ILE A 22 -6.77 11.40 5.93
C ILE A 22 -6.99 12.68 5.13
N LYS A 23 -7.91 13.55 5.56
CA LYS A 23 -8.18 14.81 4.86
C LYS A 23 -6.93 15.69 4.81
N MET A 24 -6.26 15.88 5.95
CA MET A 24 -5.05 16.69 6.04
C MET A 24 -3.93 16.15 5.14
N PHE A 25 -3.80 14.83 5.05
CA PHE A 25 -2.86 14.17 4.14
C PHE A 25 -3.19 14.43 2.68
N LEU A 26 -4.44 14.19 2.27
CA LEU A 26 -4.88 14.38 0.88
C LEU A 26 -4.73 15.84 0.42
N ASP A 27 -4.98 16.81 1.31
CA ASP A 27 -4.85 18.24 1.03
C ASP A 27 -3.38 18.68 0.84
N GLN A 28 -2.42 17.93 1.40
CA GLN A 28 -1.01 18.35 1.46
C GLN A 28 -0.04 17.44 0.70
N ARG A 29 -0.49 16.26 0.26
CA ARG A 29 0.33 15.34 -0.51
C ARG A 29 0.72 15.97 -1.85
N PRO A 30 1.98 15.81 -2.30
CA PRO A 30 2.43 16.36 -3.58
C PRO A 30 1.64 15.86 -4.79
N ASP A 31 1.28 14.58 -4.80
CA ASP A 31 0.59 13.91 -5.91
C ASP A 31 -0.09 12.61 -5.43
N GLU A 32 -0.77 11.91 -6.35
CA GLU A 32 -1.51 10.67 -6.09
C GLU A 32 -0.63 9.44 -5.87
N ARG A 33 0.69 9.55 -5.92
CA ARG A 33 1.61 8.44 -5.59
C ARG A 33 1.98 8.42 -4.11
N TRP A 34 1.64 9.45 -3.36
CA TRP A 34 1.72 9.45 -1.90
C TRP A 34 0.48 8.79 -1.31
N VAL A 35 0.70 7.75 -0.51
CA VAL A 35 -0.36 6.96 0.12
C VAL A 35 -0.19 7.00 1.65
N LEU A 36 -1.32 7.14 2.34
CA LEU A 36 -1.43 6.99 3.78
C LEU A 36 -2.07 5.64 4.09
N LEU A 37 -1.38 4.79 4.84
CA LEU A 37 -1.88 3.50 5.30
C LEU A 37 -2.11 3.51 6.80
N GLY A 38 -3.08 2.74 7.28
CA GLY A 38 -3.13 2.38 8.69
C GLY A 38 -1.88 1.60 9.10
N GLU A 39 -1.43 1.76 10.35
CA GLU A 39 -0.24 1.04 10.86
C GLU A 39 -0.27 -0.47 10.62
N HIS A 40 -1.46 -1.07 10.65
CA HIS A 40 -1.69 -2.50 10.45
C HIS A 40 -1.57 -2.98 9.00
N ALA A 41 -1.57 -2.10 7.99
CA ALA A 41 -1.73 -2.51 6.60
C ALA A 41 -0.41 -2.89 5.91
N ALA A 42 0.72 -2.36 6.36
CA ALA A 42 2.04 -2.75 5.86
C ALA A 42 2.54 -3.97 6.65
N GLN A 43 2.57 -5.15 6.02
CA GLN A 43 2.95 -6.41 6.67
C GLN A 43 4.29 -6.98 6.16
N GLY A 44 4.79 -6.51 5.01
CA GLY A 44 6.13 -6.85 4.51
C GLY A 44 6.44 -6.18 3.17
N ASP A 45 7.73 -6.05 2.84
CA ASP A 45 8.15 -5.44 1.57
C ASP A 45 7.63 -6.21 0.34
N ASP A 46 7.66 -7.54 0.37
CA ASP A 46 7.18 -8.38 -0.74
C ASP A 46 5.68 -8.14 -1.02
N GLN A 47 4.89 -7.94 0.03
CA GLN A 47 3.47 -7.59 -0.09
C GLN A 47 3.30 -6.22 -0.76
N LEU A 48 4.01 -5.20 -0.28
CA LEU A 48 3.91 -3.83 -0.81
C LEU A 48 4.39 -3.75 -2.26
N TRP A 49 5.52 -4.39 -2.59
CA TRP A 49 6.01 -4.46 -3.96
C TRP A 49 5.06 -5.22 -4.87
N THR A 50 4.45 -6.31 -4.41
CA THR A 50 3.44 -7.04 -5.19
C THR A 50 2.24 -6.15 -5.49
N ALA A 51 1.72 -5.42 -4.50
CA ALA A 51 0.60 -4.50 -4.70
C ALA A 51 0.95 -3.36 -5.67
N TRP A 52 2.17 -2.80 -5.55
CA TRP A 52 2.67 -1.79 -6.48
C TRP A 52 2.82 -2.31 -7.90
N ILE A 53 3.35 -3.53 -8.09
CA ILE A 53 3.47 -4.16 -9.42
C ILE A 53 2.09 -4.26 -10.07
N GLN A 54 1.09 -4.74 -9.34
CA GLN A 54 -0.27 -4.91 -9.87
C GLN A 54 -0.92 -3.57 -10.23
N ALA A 55 -0.91 -2.61 -9.32
CA ALA A 55 -1.50 -1.29 -9.52
C ALA A 55 -0.81 -0.54 -10.68
N THR A 56 0.52 -0.50 -10.69
CA THR A 56 1.31 0.23 -11.68
C THR A 56 1.23 -0.43 -13.06
N ARG A 57 1.14 -1.77 -13.13
CA ARG A 57 0.91 -2.47 -14.40
C ARG A 57 -0.43 -2.06 -15.00
N ASN A 58 -1.49 -1.95 -14.20
CA ASN A 58 -2.79 -1.50 -14.68
C ASN A 58 -2.80 -0.02 -15.03
N GLU A 59 -2.09 0.82 -14.29
CA GLU A 59 -1.87 2.23 -14.61
C GLU A 59 -1.24 2.37 -16.01
N LEU A 60 -0.12 1.69 -16.24
CA LEU A 60 0.59 1.71 -17.53
C LEU A 60 -0.25 1.19 -18.70
N ARG A 61 -1.18 0.26 -18.43
CA ARG A 61 -2.10 -0.29 -19.43
C ARG A 61 -3.36 0.55 -19.61
N GLY A 62 -3.61 1.54 -18.76
CA GLY A 62 -4.86 2.31 -18.75
C GLY A 62 -6.08 1.48 -18.35
N THR A 63 -5.89 0.43 -17.54
CA THR A 63 -6.94 -0.53 -17.15
C THR A 63 -7.20 -0.57 -15.64
N MET A 64 -6.88 0.51 -14.92
CA MET A 64 -7.17 0.61 -13.49
C MET A 64 -8.68 0.57 -13.23
N VAL A 65 -9.06 -0.02 -12.09
CA VAL A 65 -10.44 0.06 -11.58
C VAL A 65 -10.63 1.39 -10.85
N ALA A 66 -9.64 1.79 -10.06
CA ALA A 66 -9.65 3.07 -9.37
C ALA A 66 -9.37 4.25 -10.31
N ARG A 67 -9.74 5.45 -9.87
CA ARG A 67 -9.48 6.70 -10.62
C ARG A 67 -8.04 7.20 -10.49
N THR A 68 -7.35 6.75 -9.45
CA THR A 68 -6.03 7.25 -9.02
C THR A 68 -5.17 6.06 -8.58
N VAL A 69 -3.85 6.18 -8.71
CA VAL A 69 -2.93 5.05 -8.51
C VAL A 69 -2.78 4.64 -7.04
N ASP A 70 -2.90 5.57 -6.09
CA ASP A 70 -3.00 5.29 -4.66
C ASP A 70 -4.20 4.40 -4.32
N ALA A 71 -5.37 4.71 -4.88
CA ALA A 71 -6.59 3.94 -4.63
C ALA A 71 -6.53 2.56 -5.29
N GLU A 72 -5.92 2.45 -6.48
CA GLU A 72 -5.66 1.15 -7.13
C GLU A 72 -4.66 0.31 -6.31
N PHE A 73 -3.63 0.96 -5.75
CA PHE A 73 -2.68 0.31 -4.86
C PHE A 73 -3.36 -0.23 -3.59
N LEU A 74 -4.18 0.58 -2.91
CA LEU A 74 -4.95 0.15 -1.74
C LEU A 74 -5.86 -1.03 -2.07
N ARG A 75 -6.51 -0.99 -3.24
CA ARG A 75 -7.37 -2.07 -3.73
C ARG A 75 -6.64 -3.41 -3.81
N TYR A 76 -5.44 -3.40 -4.41
CA TYR A 76 -4.60 -4.60 -4.46
C TYR A 76 -4.07 -5.01 -3.08
N LEU A 77 -3.60 -4.06 -2.27
CA LEU A 77 -3.09 -4.34 -0.92
C LEU A 77 -4.13 -5.03 -0.03
N ALA A 78 -5.39 -4.60 -0.14
CA ALA A 78 -6.54 -5.14 0.59
C ALA A 78 -7.19 -6.38 -0.07
N GLY A 79 -6.60 -6.89 -1.15
CA GLY A 79 -7.03 -8.11 -1.83
C GLY A 79 -8.48 -8.09 -2.29
N THR A 80 -8.99 -6.93 -2.74
CA THR A 80 -10.40 -6.73 -3.08
C THR A 80 -10.58 -6.06 -4.43
N HIS A 81 -11.75 -6.20 -5.04
CA HIS A 81 -12.13 -5.44 -6.22
C HIS A 81 -12.83 -4.11 -5.87
N HIS A 82 -13.28 -3.95 -4.62
CA HIS A 82 -14.11 -2.82 -4.20
C HIS A 82 -13.30 -1.72 -3.53
N ILE A 83 -13.34 -0.51 -4.10
CA ILE A 83 -12.58 0.65 -3.60
C ILE A 83 -12.94 1.02 -2.16
N SER A 84 -14.22 1.06 -1.81
CA SER A 84 -14.64 1.39 -0.43
C SER A 84 -14.13 0.37 0.59
N GLU A 85 -14.15 -0.92 0.24
CA GLU A 85 -13.62 -1.99 1.08
C GLU A 85 -12.10 -1.87 1.23
N ALA A 86 -11.40 -1.48 0.16
CA ALA A 86 -9.96 -1.26 0.21
C ALA A 86 -9.57 -0.19 1.23
N PHE A 87 -10.27 0.95 1.23
CA PHE A 87 -10.06 1.99 2.23
C PHE A 87 -10.41 1.51 3.65
N ALA A 88 -11.47 0.73 3.82
CA ALA A 88 -11.84 0.19 5.13
C ALA A 88 -10.81 -0.79 5.70
N ARG A 89 -10.15 -1.58 4.83
CA ARG A 89 -9.18 -2.62 5.19
C ARG A 89 -7.75 -2.13 5.36
N ALA A 90 -7.32 -1.17 4.54
CA ALA A 90 -5.92 -0.72 4.51
C ALA A 90 -5.72 0.73 4.98
N GLY A 91 -6.79 1.52 5.05
CA GLY A 91 -6.75 2.91 5.52
C GLY A 91 -6.56 3.04 7.03
N VAL A 92 -6.30 4.26 7.47
CA VAL A 92 -6.18 4.61 8.90
C VAL A 92 -7.52 4.40 9.62
N LYS A 93 -7.48 3.78 10.80
CA LYS A 93 -8.65 3.55 11.67
C LYS A 93 -8.61 4.51 12.86
N ASP A 94 -9.77 4.87 13.42
CA ASP A 94 -9.89 5.88 14.49
C ASP A 94 -9.11 5.55 15.78
N GLU A 95 -8.92 4.27 16.07
CA GLU A 95 -8.17 3.78 17.25
C GLU A 95 -6.64 3.88 17.07
N GLN A 96 -6.14 4.26 15.87
CA GLN A 96 -4.71 4.21 15.57
C GLN A 96 -4.02 5.55 15.81
N GLU A 97 -2.97 5.52 16.62
CA GLU A 97 -2.10 6.68 16.83
C GLU A 97 -0.98 6.77 15.78
N ASN A 98 -0.68 5.65 15.11
CA ASN A 98 0.34 5.56 14.09
C ASN A 98 -0.22 5.21 12.71
N ALA A 99 0.53 5.58 11.69
CA ALA A 99 0.26 5.28 10.29
C ALA A 99 1.56 5.12 9.51
N TRP A 100 1.43 4.73 8.24
CA TRP A 100 2.54 4.74 7.29
C TRP A 100 2.28 5.78 6.21
N ILE A 101 3.29 6.60 5.91
CA ILE A 101 3.34 7.35 4.67
C ILE A 101 4.29 6.63 3.73
N LEU A 102 3.81 6.33 2.53
CA LEU A 102 4.62 5.73 1.47
C LEU A 102 4.53 6.52 0.17
N HIS A 103 5.48 6.27 -0.72
CA HIS A 103 5.47 6.81 -2.07
C HIS A 103 5.62 5.68 -3.10
N LEU A 104 4.66 5.60 -4.03
CA LEU A 104 4.64 4.63 -5.11
C LEU A 104 5.66 5.03 -6.20
N PRO A 105 6.76 4.29 -6.39
CA PRO A 105 7.76 4.64 -7.40
C PRO A 105 7.17 4.80 -8.79
N LEU A 106 7.70 5.75 -9.56
CA LEU A 106 7.43 5.83 -11.00
C LEU A 106 7.98 4.59 -11.71
N ALA A 107 7.29 4.14 -12.76
CA ALA A 107 7.71 2.98 -13.51
C ALA A 107 7.83 3.24 -15.01
N GLU A 108 8.76 2.51 -15.62
CA GLU A 108 8.75 2.21 -17.04
C GLU A 108 8.17 0.82 -17.25
N GLY A 109 7.32 0.67 -18.26
CA GLY A 109 6.82 -0.63 -18.67
C GLY A 109 7.83 -1.35 -19.57
N ARG A 110 8.25 -2.56 -19.22
CA ARG A 110 9.03 -3.45 -20.09
C ARG A 110 8.23 -4.69 -20.42
N ALA A 111 7.99 -4.90 -21.72
CA ALA A 111 7.39 -6.14 -22.19
C ALA A 111 8.45 -7.24 -22.23
N ASN A 112 8.09 -8.45 -21.78
CA ASN A 112 8.88 -9.64 -22.06
C ASN A 112 8.60 -10.15 -23.50
N ASP A 113 9.26 -11.24 -23.89
CA ASP A 113 9.11 -11.86 -25.23
C ASP A 113 7.67 -12.33 -25.53
N LEU A 114 6.84 -12.50 -24.50
CA LEU A 114 5.42 -12.85 -24.62
C LEU A 114 4.50 -11.61 -24.68
N GLY A 115 5.06 -10.40 -24.70
CA GLY A 115 4.30 -9.15 -24.68
C GLY A 115 3.70 -8.79 -23.32
N HIS A 116 4.05 -9.51 -22.25
CA HIS A 116 3.57 -9.19 -20.91
C HIS A 116 4.32 -7.99 -20.35
N LEU A 117 3.60 -6.88 -20.19
CA LEU A 117 4.13 -5.65 -19.61
C LEU A 117 4.41 -5.83 -18.11
N GLN A 118 5.65 -5.56 -17.70
CA GLN A 118 6.09 -5.54 -16.31
C GLN A 118 6.58 -4.13 -15.93
N PRO A 119 6.09 -3.54 -14.83
CA PRO A 119 6.58 -2.26 -14.36
C PRO A 119 7.98 -2.43 -13.76
N ILE A 120 8.88 -1.51 -14.08
CA ILE A 120 10.21 -1.42 -13.47
C ILE A 120 10.37 -0.05 -12.84
N ALA A 121 10.65 -0.03 -11.55
CA ALA A 121 10.82 1.21 -10.79
C ALA A 121 12.02 2.00 -11.34
N THR A 122 11.81 3.29 -11.60
CA THR A 122 12.82 4.18 -12.20
C THR A 122 13.60 4.96 -11.16
N SER A 123 12.96 5.40 -10.06
CA SER A 123 13.62 6.05 -8.94
C SER A 123 12.70 6.10 -7.70
N THR A 124 13.31 5.96 -6.53
CA THR A 124 12.70 6.23 -5.21
C THR A 124 13.12 7.58 -4.64
N GLY A 125 13.94 8.37 -5.36
CA GLY A 125 14.53 9.62 -4.86
C GLY A 125 13.51 10.65 -4.38
N ALA A 126 12.33 10.68 -5.00
CA ALA A 126 11.23 11.54 -4.56
C ALA A 126 10.82 11.28 -3.09
N PHE A 127 10.90 10.04 -2.62
CA PHE A 127 10.58 9.70 -1.23
C PHE A 127 11.64 10.27 -0.26
N GLU A 128 12.91 10.02 -0.53
CA GLU A 128 14.03 10.49 0.30
C GLU A 128 14.08 12.02 0.40
N GLU A 129 13.78 12.71 -0.71
CA GLU A 129 13.79 14.17 -0.78
C GLU A 129 12.61 14.82 -0.06
N HIS A 130 11.40 14.23 -0.15
CA HIS A 130 10.18 14.95 0.22
C HIS A 130 9.49 14.46 1.51
N HIS A 131 9.72 13.22 1.98
CA HIS A 131 8.92 12.67 3.09
C HIS A 131 9.00 13.53 4.36
N ARG A 132 10.20 14.01 4.73
CA ARG A 132 10.38 14.88 5.91
C ARG A 132 9.59 16.18 5.79
N SER A 133 9.62 16.78 4.61
CA SER A 133 8.89 18.03 4.34
C SER A 133 7.38 17.82 4.43
N LEU A 134 6.88 16.69 3.95
CA LEU A 134 5.46 16.33 4.02
C LEU A 134 5.04 16.12 5.49
N VAL A 135 5.77 15.29 6.23
CA VAL A 135 5.53 15.04 7.66
C VAL A 135 5.54 16.33 8.47
N GLN A 136 6.49 17.24 8.18
CA GLN A 136 6.56 18.55 8.83
C GLN A 136 5.32 19.42 8.55
N ARG A 137 4.84 19.49 7.30
CA ARG A 137 3.63 20.26 6.95
C ARG A 137 2.37 19.66 7.59
N LEU A 138 2.31 18.33 7.69
CA LEU A 138 1.27 17.59 8.40
C LEU A 138 1.33 17.78 9.92
N LYS A 139 2.43 18.33 10.45
CA LYS A 139 2.69 18.47 11.89
C LYS A 139 2.65 17.11 12.61
N TRP A 140 3.02 16.05 11.91
CA TRP A 140 3.16 14.72 12.48
C TRP A 140 4.61 14.48 12.90
N ALA A 141 4.84 13.43 13.67
CA ALA A 141 6.19 13.01 14.06
C ALA A 141 6.56 11.72 13.33
N LEU A 142 7.82 11.59 12.91
CA LEU A 142 8.35 10.30 12.47
C LEU A 142 8.38 9.36 13.68
N ASN A 143 7.91 8.13 13.51
CA ASN A 143 8.18 7.06 14.47
C ASN A 143 9.22 6.11 13.85
N GLY A 144 10.08 5.53 14.69
CA GLY A 144 11.15 4.63 14.25
C GLY A 144 10.67 3.21 13.97
N ASN A 145 9.38 3.03 13.69
CA ASN A 145 8.79 1.72 13.50
C ASN A 145 9.31 1.13 12.19
N ASN A 146 9.60 -0.17 12.22
CA ASN A 146 9.84 -0.95 11.01
C ASN A 146 8.60 -1.78 10.69
N ILE A 147 8.43 -2.14 9.42
CA ILE A 147 7.39 -3.09 9.04
C ILE A 147 7.62 -4.39 9.81
N SER A 148 6.56 -4.89 10.42
CA SER A 148 6.54 -6.22 11.01
C SER A 148 5.20 -6.87 10.76
N TYR A 149 5.23 -8.15 10.46
CA TYR A 149 4.02 -8.95 10.35
C TYR A 149 3.24 -8.98 11.68
N SER A 150 1.91 -8.97 11.60
CA SER A 150 0.97 -9.11 12.70
C SER A 150 -0.27 -9.86 12.22
N ILE A 151 -0.66 -10.90 12.96
CA ILE A 151 -1.89 -11.68 12.71
C ILE A 151 -3.12 -10.78 12.75
N GLU A 152 -3.19 -9.85 13.70
CA GLU A 152 -4.32 -8.91 13.79
C GLU A 152 -4.39 -7.99 12.58
N GLY A 153 -3.24 -7.46 12.14
CA GLY A 153 -3.19 -6.60 10.96
C GLY A 153 -3.53 -7.33 9.66
N ALA A 154 -3.08 -8.59 9.52
CA ALA A 154 -3.50 -9.45 8.42
C ALA A 154 -5.02 -9.68 8.40
N ARG A 155 -5.65 -9.94 9.56
CA ARG A 155 -7.11 -10.08 9.65
C ARG A 155 -7.84 -8.80 9.24
N LEU A 156 -7.32 -7.63 9.63
CA LEU A 156 -7.88 -6.34 9.21
C LEU A 156 -7.78 -6.11 7.70
N LEU A 157 -6.76 -6.66 7.04
CA LEU A 157 -6.64 -6.70 5.58
C LEU A 157 -7.57 -7.73 4.92
N GLY A 158 -8.27 -8.55 5.71
CA GLY A 158 -9.15 -9.61 5.19
C GLY A 158 -8.41 -10.91 4.87
N VAL A 159 -7.27 -11.16 5.53
CA VAL A 159 -6.54 -12.42 5.43
C VAL A 159 -6.54 -13.17 6.76
N ASP A 160 -6.94 -14.43 6.72
CA ASP A 160 -6.91 -15.31 7.88
C ASP A 160 -5.81 -16.37 7.71
N PHE A 161 -4.87 -16.36 8.65
CA PHE A 161 -3.69 -17.22 8.67
C PHE A 161 -3.65 -18.12 9.89
N GLU A 162 -4.75 -18.29 10.62
CA GLU A 162 -4.80 -19.21 11.75
C GLU A 162 -4.31 -20.61 11.36
N GLY A 163 -3.29 -21.10 12.08
CA GLY A 163 -2.72 -22.43 11.89
C GLY A 163 -1.61 -22.56 10.84
N TRP A 164 -1.17 -21.47 10.21
CA TRP A 164 -0.07 -21.48 9.22
C TRP A 164 1.29 -21.23 9.88
N SER A 165 2.35 -21.86 9.37
CA SER A 165 3.73 -21.60 9.81
C SER A 165 4.22 -20.22 9.37
N ASP A 166 5.19 -19.66 10.08
CA ASP A 166 5.76 -18.34 9.77
C ASP A 166 6.23 -18.21 8.32
N ASP A 167 6.85 -19.24 7.76
CA ASP A 167 7.32 -19.28 6.36
C ASP A 167 6.19 -19.03 5.34
N ARG A 168 4.94 -19.37 5.66
CA ARG A 168 3.82 -19.21 4.73
C ARG A 168 3.12 -17.86 4.85
N GLN A 169 3.40 -17.07 5.89
CA GLN A 169 2.74 -15.79 6.12
C GLN A 169 2.99 -14.82 4.95
N ILE A 170 4.24 -14.71 4.50
CA ILE A 170 4.60 -13.85 3.35
C ILE A 170 3.96 -14.37 2.06
N GLU A 171 4.04 -15.67 1.80
CA GLU A 171 3.41 -16.29 0.61
C GLU A 171 1.91 -16.00 0.56
N SER A 172 1.24 -16.10 1.71
CA SER A 172 -0.20 -15.90 1.79
C SER A 172 -0.60 -14.41 1.69
N LEU A 173 0.23 -13.48 2.17
CA LEU A 173 0.05 -12.04 1.91
C LEU A 173 0.21 -11.72 0.41
N VAL A 174 1.22 -12.27 -0.25
CA VAL A 174 1.41 -12.12 -1.69
C VAL A 174 0.23 -12.72 -2.45
N ALA A 175 -0.21 -13.93 -2.09
CA ALA A 175 -1.36 -14.57 -2.71
C ALA A 175 -2.64 -13.72 -2.54
N HIS A 176 -2.86 -13.17 -1.34
CA HIS A 176 -3.99 -12.27 -1.08
C HIS A 176 -4.04 -11.07 -2.03
N VAL A 177 -2.89 -10.41 -2.25
CA VAL A 177 -2.77 -9.31 -3.20
C VAL A 177 -3.10 -9.76 -4.64
N LEU A 178 -2.59 -10.93 -5.05
CA LEU A 178 -2.82 -11.48 -6.39
C LEU A 178 -4.27 -11.89 -6.66
N MET A 179 -5.04 -12.21 -5.61
CA MET A 179 -6.44 -12.61 -5.71
C MET A 179 -7.42 -11.44 -5.83
N ALA A 180 -6.97 -10.18 -5.72
CA ALA A 180 -7.84 -9.00 -5.69
C ALA A 180 -8.82 -8.92 -6.87
N ASP A 181 -8.40 -9.35 -8.06
CA ASP A 181 -9.24 -9.33 -9.26
C ASP A 181 -10.14 -10.58 -9.39
N ASP A 182 -9.76 -11.71 -8.77
CA ASP A 182 -10.52 -12.97 -8.82
C ASP A 182 -11.74 -12.95 -7.88
N GLN A 183 -11.65 -12.19 -6.78
CA GLN A 183 -12.75 -11.94 -5.85
C GLN A 183 -13.94 -11.20 -6.47
N SER A 184 -13.81 -10.70 -7.71
CA SER A 184 -14.92 -10.12 -8.48
C SER A 184 -15.81 -11.17 -9.18
N SER A 185 -15.32 -12.42 -9.32
CA SER A 185 -15.93 -13.47 -10.13
C SER A 185 -16.91 -14.36 -9.35
N SER A 186 -16.93 -14.30 -8.02
CA SER A 186 -17.77 -15.16 -7.16
C SER A 186 -19.24 -14.71 -7.06
N HIS A 187 -19.60 -13.58 -7.70
CA HIS A 187 -20.95 -13.02 -7.70
C HIS A 187 -21.57 -12.86 -9.10
N ARG A 188 -21.08 -13.58 -10.12
CA ARG A 188 -21.72 -13.67 -11.44
C ARG A 188 -22.45 -14.98 -11.66
#